data_AF-A0AAW1LEP1-F1
#
_entry.id   AF-A0AAW1LEP1-F1
#
_cell.length_a   1.000
_cell.length_b   1.000
_cell.length_c   1.000
_cell.angle_alpha   90.00
_cell.angle_beta   90.00
_cell.angle_gamma   90.00
#
_symmetry.space_group_name_H-M   'P 1'
#
loop_
_entity.id
_entity.type
_entity.pdbx_description
1 polymer ?
#
loop_
_entity_poly.entity_id
_entity_poly.type
_entity_poly.pdbx_seq_one_letter_code
_entity_poly.pdbx_strand_id
1 'polypeptide(L)'
;MFKKSRPKNITQSSTPVSANCSDHLYENNNQLSKMYQSSNHRDVSPPPPVRRPQLVFHCQLAHGSPTGFISGFSNVKQLYEKVAENYDFPVSEILFCTLNTHKVDMKCLLGGQIGLEDFIFAHKKGRPKEVELVKSDDALGLTITDNGAGYAFIKRIKEGSIVDKIPHIQVGDHIERLDGQNMVGKRHFEVAKILKEIPKGSTFTIRLVEPLKSGFSNIGVKTKKGAKTNYGSGKETLRFKADGKAEIEERDDVMDAGLEKINTILENFLGINDSELASQIWEKAQGKENSMDFAEAIDNSDLEEFGFTDDLIIEIWGAITDARAGR
;
A
#
# COMPACT_ATOMS: atom_id res chain seq x y z
N MET A 1 56.06 -6.19 23.48
CA MET A 1 56.72 -7.27 24.25
C MET A 1 55.69 -7.98 25.10
N PHE A 2 55.69 -9.34 25.15
CA PHE A 2 55.18 -10.26 26.20
C PHE A 2 53.75 -10.05 26.82
N LYS A 3 52.99 -11.05 27.31
CA LYS A 3 52.98 -12.55 27.26
C LYS A 3 51.56 -13.01 27.67
N LYS A 4 50.81 -13.73 26.80
CA LYS A 4 50.41 -15.15 26.95
C LYS A 4 50.74 -15.87 28.29
N SER A 5 49.74 -16.44 28.99
CA SER A 5 49.49 -17.92 29.10
C SER A 5 48.60 -18.39 30.28
N ARG A 6 48.06 -19.61 30.15
CA ARG A 6 47.20 -20.39 31.10
C ARG A 6 48.00 -21.27 32.09
N PRO A 7 47.32 -21.81 33.13
CA PRO A 7 47.05 -23.26 33.27
C PRO A 7 45.51 -23.56 33.30
N LYS A 8 44.90 -24.75 33.47
CA LYS A 8 45.26 -26.14 33.87
C LYS A 8 45.33 -26.43 35.41
N ASN A 9 45.00 -27.61 35.97
CA ASN A 9 44.41 -28.86 35.45
C ASN A 9 43.84 -29.81 36.57
N ILE A 10 42.79 -30.61 36.28
CA ILE A 10 42.61 -32.07 36.58
C ILE A 10 42.12 -32.66 37.96
N THR A 11 41.13 -33.59 37.88
CA THR A 11 40.70 -34.72 38.80
C THR A 11 40.24 -34.47 40.26
N GLN A 12 39.56 -35.38 41.00
CA GLN A 12 38.44 -36.38 40.80
C GLN A 12 38.26 -37.25 42.09
N SER A 13 37.37 -38.25 42.09
CA SER A 13 37.17 -39.35 43.09
C SER A 13 36.35 -39.00 44.37
N SER A 14 35.59 -39.90 45.03
CA SER A 14 35.28 -41.35 44.80
C SER A 14 33.97 -41.82 45.47
N THR A 15 33.54 -43.07 45.19
CA THR A 15 32.37 -43.82 45.71
C THR A 15 32.61 -44.54 47.06
N PRO A 16 31.60 -45.24 47.64
CA PRO A 16 31.41 -46.72 47.50
C PRO A 16 29.96 -47.09 47.03
N VAL A 17 29.57 -48.27 46.47
CA VAL A 17 29.84 -49.74 46.67
C VAL A 17 29.07 -50.32 47.88
N SER A 18 28.32 -51.46 47.90
CA SER A 18 28.13 -52.73 47.11
C SER A 18 26.72 -53.34 47.42
N ALA A 19 26.09 -54.39 46.85
CA ALA A 19 26.22 -55.39 45.73
C ALA A 19 24.76 -55.88 45.36
N ASN A 20 24.32 -57.09 44.92
CA ASN A 20 24.88 -58.46 44.69
C ASN A 20 23.98 -59.36 43.76
N CYS A 21 24.36 -60.63 43.55
CA CYS A 21 23.71 -61.76 42.82
C CYS A 21 22.37 -62.29 43.43
N SER A 22 21.49 -63.10 42.79
CA SER A 22 21.26 -63.61 41.40
C SER A 22 19.81 -64.24 41.32
N ASP A 23 19.31 -65.21 40.52
CA ASP A 23 19.83 -66.21 39.54
C ASP A 23 18.72 -66.90 38.66
N HIS A 24 19.11 -67.85 37.80
CA HIS A 24 18.39 -68.98 37.14
C HIS A 24 17.23 -68.81 36.11
N LEU A 25 17.60 -69.04 34.83
CA LEU A 25 17.04 -69.98 33.82
C LEU A 25 15.52 -70.21 33.62
N TYR A 26 15.06 -70.11 32.36
CA TYR A 26 14.74 -71.27 31.49
C TYR A 26 14.42 -70.82 30.04
N GLU A 27 14.97 -71.51 29.02
CA GLU A 27 14.58 -71.38 27.60
C GLU A 27 13.95 -72.70 27.09
N ASN A 28 12.90 -72.65 26.25
CA ASN A 28 12.72 -73.66 25.18
C ASN A 28 11.68 -73.32 24.08
N ASN A 29 12.17 -73.19 22.84
CA ASN A 29 11.68 -73.72 21.54
C ASN A 29 10.22 -73.62 21.00
N ASN A 30 10.20 -73.37 19.67
CA ASN A 30 9.18 -73.66 18.63
C ASN A 30 7.81 -72.95 18.68
N GLN A 31 7.35 -72.28 17.61
CA GLN A 31 6.91 -72.80 16.28
C GLN A 31 5.71 -73.76 16.41
N LEU A 32 4.60 -73.63 15.67
CA LEU A 32 4.38 -72.97 14.36
C LEU A 32 2.90 -72.53 14.12
N SER A 33 2.70 -71.58 13.20
CA SER A 33 1.50 -71.37 12.34
C SER A 33 0.11 -71.01 12.92
N LYS A 34 -0.30 -69.75 12.68
CA LYS A 34 -1.54 -69.30 11.96
C LYS A 34 -1.67 -67.77 12.04
N MET A 35 -1.07 -67.02 11.10
CA MET A 35 -1.68 -66.46 9.87
C MET A 35 -2.77 -65.38 10.07
N TYR A 36 -2.48 -64.21 9.49
CA TYR A 36 -3.34 -63.04 9.24
C TYR A 36 -3.90 -62.23 10.43
N GLN A 37 -3.18 -61.16 10.77
CA GLN A 37 -3.69 -59.80 10.59
C GLN A 37 -2.52 -58.86 10.29
N SER A 38 -2.67 -57.95 9.31
CA SER A 38 -1.58 -57.08 8.82
C SER A 38 -2.00 -55.61 8.89
N SER A 39 -1.53 -54.91 9.93
CA SER A 39 -1.78 -53.49 10.15
C SER A 39 -0.69 -52.62 9.52
N ASN A 40 -0.94 -52.15 8.30
CA ASN A 40 -0.08 -51.17 7.63
C ASN A 40 -0.14 -49.80 8.33
N HIS A 41 0.71 -49.58 9.34
CA HIS A 41 1.08 -48.22 9.75
C HIS A 41 1.97 -47.60 8.66
N ARG A 42 1.33 -46.97 7.67
CA ARG A 42 2.01 -46.00 6.81
C ARG A 42 2.27 -44.75 7.64
N ASP A 43 3.55 -44.39 7.74
CA ASP A 43 3.93 -43.08 8.25
C ASP A 43 3.48 -42.01 7.23
N VAL A 44 2.49 -41.21 7.60
CA VAL A 44 1.94 -40.15 6.75
C VAL A 44 2.50 -38.82 7.22
N SER A 45 3.74 -38.55 6.80
CA SER A 45 4.29 -37.19 6.82
C SER A 45 3.28 -36.24 6.18
N PRO A 46 2.94 -35.10 6.81
CA PRO A 46 1.91 -34.20 6.30
C PRO A 46 2.27 -33.72 4.89
N PRO A 47 1.26 -33.53 4.01
CA PRO A 47 1.53 -33.04 2.66
C PRO A 47 2.26 -31.69 2.74
N PRO A 48 3.28 -31.45 1.88
CA PRO A 48 3.98 -30.17 1.88
C PRO A 48 2.96 -29.05 1.68
N PRO A 49 3.07 -27.92 2.41
CA PRO A 49 2.09 -26.85 2.36
C PRO A 49 1.94 -26.39 0.91
N VAL A 50 0.70 -26.44 0.41
CA VAL A 50 0.37 -26.04 -0.97
C VAL A 50 0.80 -24.59 -1.13
N ARG A 51 1.91 -24.39 -1.85
CA ARG A 51 2.42 -23.05 -2.17
C ARG A 51 1.36 -22.38 -3.04
N ARG A 52 0.57 -21.48 -2.44
CA ARG A 52 -0.34 -20.60 -3.17
C ARG A 52 0.48 -19.94 -4.30
N PRO A 53 -0.02 -19.89 -5.55
CA PRO A 53 0.71 -19.24 -6.63
C PRO A 53 1.01 -17.80 -6.22
N GLN A 54 2.30 -17.46 -6.20
CA GLN A 54 2.75 -16.15 -5.76
C GLN A 54 2.42 -15.14 -6.86
N LEU A 55 1.61 -14.14 -6.56
CA LEU A 55 1.33 -13.05 -7.50
C LEU A 55 2.62 -12.28 -7.77
N VAL A 56 3.02 -12.22 -9.04
CA VAL A 56 4.22 -11.51 -9.51
C VAL A 56 3.78 -10.40 -10.45
N PHE A 57 4.11 -9.16 -10.09
CA PHE A 57 3.80 -7.98 -10.86
C PHE A 57 5.03 -7.48 -11.59
N HIS A 58 4.84 -7.00 -12.82
CA HIS A 58 5.89 -6.36 -13.61
C HIS A 58 6.04 -4.91 -13.12
N CYS A 59 7.28 -4.43 -12.98
CA CYS A 59 7.52 -3.04 -12.61
C CYS A 59 8.63 -2.37 -13.42
N GLN A 60 8.59 -1.03 -13.53
CA GLN A 60 9.66 -0.16 -14.03
C GLN A 60 9.73 1.13 -13.23
N LEU A 61 10.86 1.82 -13.31
CA LEU A 61 10.96 3.21 -12.87
C LEU A 61 10.44 4.13 -13.98
N ALA A 62 9.61 5.12 -13.63
CA ALA A 62 8.90 5.98 -14.59
C ALA A 62 9.83 6.81 -15.52
N HIS A 63 11.07 7.09 -15.09
CA HIS A 63 12.09 7.75 -15.91
C HIS A 63 12.81 6.80 -16.90
N GLY A 64 12.61 5.49 -16.76
CA GLY A 64 13.22 4.44 -17.56
C GLY A 64 14.11 3.52 -16.73
N SER A 65 13.81 2.22 -16.75
CA SER A 65 14.65 1.13 -16.21
C SER A 65 14.44 -0.16 -17.01
N PRO A 66 15.30 -1.19 -16.85
CA PRO A 66 14.90 -2.56 -17.16
C PRO A 66 13.62 -2.95 -16.40
N THR A 67 12.87 -3.93 -16.89
CA THR A 67 11.70 -4.48 -16.17
C THR A 67 12.14 -5.33 -14.97
N GLY A 68 11.62 -5.00 -13.81
CA GLY A 68 11.71 -5.78 -12.58
C GLY A 68 10.47 -6.65 -12.34
N PHE A 69 10.59 -7.56 -11.39
CA PHE A 69 9.54 -8.53 -11.04
C PHE A 69 9.39 -8.56 -9.52
N ILE A 70 8.25 -8.06 -9.02
CA ILE A 70 8.01 -7.86 -7.59
C ILE A 70 6.79 -8.64 -7.11
N SER A 71 6.85 -9.12 -5.87
CA SER A 71 5.84 -10.04 -5.31
C SER A 71 5.93 -10.10 -3.79
N GLY A 72 4.90 -10.65 -3.13
CA GLY A 72 4.91 -10.89 -1.69
C GLY A 72 4.75 -9.62 -0.84
N PHE A 73 3.89 -8.70 -1.29
CA PHE A 73 3.46 -7.51 -0.55
C PHE A 73 1.95 -7.55 -0.30
N SER A 74 1.47 -7.03 0.83
CA SER A 74 0.05 -6.92 1.18
C SER A 74 -0.47 -5.49 1.34
N ASN A 75 0.37 -4.48 1.10
CA ASN A 75 0.04 -3.06 1.22
C ASN A 75 1.02 -2.19 0.44
N VAL A 76 0.70 -0.90 0.27
CA VAL A 76 1.49 0.07 -0.50
C VAL A 76 2.92 0.23 0.05
N LYS A 77 3.11 0.20 1.37
CA LYS A 77 4.43 0.29 1.99
C LYS A 77 5.33 -0.90 1.60
N GLN A 78 4.83 -2.12 1.73
CA GLN A 78 5.56 -3.33 1.31
C GLN A 78 5.79 -3.36 -0.20
N LEU A 79 4.86 -2.87 -1.01
CA LEU A 79 5.06 -2.69 -2.46
C LEU A 79 6.26 -1.77 -2.73
N TYR A 80 6.37 -0.64 -2.02
CA TYR A 80 7.48 0.29 -2.16
C TYR A 80 8.80 -0.30 -1.65
N GLU A 81 8.77 -1.09 -0.59
CA GLU A 81 9.91 -1.91 -0.14
C GLU A 81 10.37 -2.88 -1.24
N LYS A 82 9.46 -3.57 -1.95
CA LYS A 82 9.83 -4.48 -3.05
C LYS A 82 10.29 -3.78 -4.33
N VAL A 83 9.76 -2.60 -4.65
CA VAL A 83 10.33 -1.76 -5.72
C VAL A 83 11.75 -1.29 -5.37
N ALA A 84 11.96 -0.83 -4.14
CA ALA A 84 13.25 -0.38 -3.64
C ALA A 84 14.31 -1.50 -3.64
N GLU A 85 13.95 -2.69 -3.15
CA GLU A 85 14.78 -3.91 -3.20
C GLU A 85 15.17 -4.29 -4.63
N ASN A 86 14.22 -4.28 -5.57
CA ASN A 86 14.46 -4.69 -6.96
C ASN A 86 15.43 -3.75 -7.72
N TYR A 87 15.54 -2.48 -7.29
CA TYR A 87 16.30 -1.45 -8.01
C TYR A 87 17.45 -0.82 -7.21
N ASP A 88 17.80 -1.38 -6.05
CA ASP A 88 18.90 -0.97 -5.17
C ASP A 88 18.91 0.55 -4.84
N PHE A 89 17.81 1.04 -4.27
CA PHE A 89 17.75 2.41 -3.74
C PHE A 89 16.79 2.55 -2.54
N PRO A 90 16.89 3.61 -1.71
CA PRO A 90 16.04 3.76 -0.51
C PRO A 90 14.55 3.97 -0.83
N VAL A 91 13.66 3.34 -0.05
CA VAL A 91 12.19 3.51 -0.14
C VAL A 91 11.78 4.99 -0.12
N SER A 92 12.50 5.83 0.63
CA SER A 92 12.29 7.28 0.72
C SER A 92 12.46 8.05 -0.60
N GLU A 93 12.95 7.42 -1.66
CA GLU A 93 13.05 8.00 -2.99
C GLU A 93 11.80 7.79 -3.86
N ILE A 94 10.89 6.90 -3.48
CA ILE A 94 9.62 6.69 -4.21
C ILE A 94 8.63 7.77 -3.80
N LEU A 95 8.12 8.53 -4.76
CA LEU A 95 7.02 9.47 -4.55
C LEU A 95 5.67 8.73 -4.57
N PHE A 96 5.35 8.08 -5.68
CA PHE A 96 4.12 7.30 -5.87
C PHE A 96 4.30 6.27 -7.00
N CYS A 97 3.28 5.44 -7.24
CA CYS A 97 3.22 4.55 -8.40
C CYS A 97 2.01 4.86 -9.29
N THR A 98 2.17 4.72 -10.60
CA THR A 98 1.08 4.67 -11.57
C THR A 98 0.99 3.29 -12.21
N LEU A 99 -0.21 2.87 -12.60
CA LEU A 99 -0.49 1.58 -13.23
C LEU A 99 -0.59 1.75 -14.75
N ASN A 100 0.03 0.84 -15.49
CA ASN A 100 0.04 0.75 -16.97
C ASN A 100 0.59 1.96 -17.75
N THR A 101 1.08 3.01 -17.08
CA THR A 101 1.70 4.19 -17.70
C THR A 101 2.89 4.69 -16.91
N HIS A 102 3.98 5.04 -17.61
CA HIS A 102 5.15 5.73 -17.05
C HIS A 102 4.93 7.24 -16.89
N LYS A 103 3.85 7.79 -17.44
CA LYS A 103 3.54 9.21 -17.34
C LYS A 103 2.96 9.54 -15.97
N VAL A 104 3.12 10.79 -15.55
CA VAL A 104 2.38 11.33 -14.40
C VAL A 104 0.92 11.54 -14.83
N ASP A 105 0.13 10.47 -14.79
CA ASP A 105 -1.30 10.48 -15.05
C ASP A 105 -2.04 10.07 -13.78
N MET A 106 -2.75 11.02 -13.17
CA MET A 106 -3.43 10.82 -11.90
C MET A 106 -4.73 10.01 -12.00
N LYS A 107 -5.20 9.70 -13.22
CA LYS A 107 -6.25 8.70 -13.45
C LYS A 107 -5.71 7.27 -13.33
N CYS A 108 -4.40 7.10 -13.49
CA CYS A 108 -3.70 5.83 -13.37
C CYS A 108 -2.91 5.73 -12.05
N LEU A 109 -3.14 6.62 -11.09
CA LEU A 109 -2.50 6.57 -9.78
C LEU A 109 -2.93 5.31 -9.01
N LEU A 110 -1.98 4.67 -8.31
CA LEU A 110 -2.27 3.53 -7.43
C LEU A 110 -3.22 3.96 -6.29
N GLY A 111 -4.48 3.49 -6.35
CA GLY A 111 -5.55 3.82 -5.40
C GLY A 111 -6.02 2.66 -4.52
N GLY A 112 -5.11 1.80 -4.06
CA GLY A 112 -5.43 0.67 -3.17
C GLY A 112 -5.83 -0.65 -3.86
N GLN A 113 -6.04 -0.64 -5.17
CA GLN A 113 -6.23 -1.83 -6.01
C GLN A 113 -5.15 -1.95 -7.09
N ILE A 114 -4.80 -3.18 -7.48
CA ILE A 114 -3.92 -3.51 -8.61
C ILE A 114 -4.52 -4.69 -9.38
N GLY A 115 -4.81 -4.56 -10.67
CA GLY A 115 -5.23 -5.68 -11.51
C GLY A 115 -4.11 -6.73 -11.62
N LEU A 116 -4.45 -8.03 -11.65
CA LEU A 116 -3.43 -9.10 -11.59
C LEU A 116 -2.41 -9.09 -12.76
N GLU A 117 -2.74 -8.42 -13.85
CA GLU A 117 -1.89 -8.26 -15.05
C GLU A 117 -1.35 -6.81 -15.21
N ASP A 118 -1.55 -5.93 -14.22
CA ASP A 118 -1.12 -4.52 -14.30
C ASP A 118 0.40 -4.35 -14.22
N PHE A 119 0.90 -3.35 -14.96
CA PHE A 119 2.31 -2.96 -14.96
C PHE A 119 2.56 -1.75 -14.05
N ILE A 120 3.41 -1.89 -13.04
CA ILE A 120 3.62 -0.88 -12.00
C ILE A 120 4.78 0.07 -12.37
N PHE A 121 4.52 1.37 -12.49
CA PHE A 121 5.52 2.39 -12.78
C PHE A 121 5.78 3.26 -11.54
N ALA A 122 6.98 3.12 -10.96
CA ALA A 122 7.38 3.87 -9.77
C ALA A 122 8.02 5.22 -10.12
N HIS A 123 7.45 6.30 -9.60
CA HIS A 123 7.95 7.66 -9.78
C HIS A 123 8.95 7.97 -8.67
N LYS A 124 10.23 8.12 -9.02
CA LYS A 124 11.27 8.56 -8.07
C LYS A 124 11.27 10.08 -7.90
N LYS A 125 11.81 10.54 -6.77
CA LYS A 125 12.19 11.95 -6.55
C LYS A 125 13.13 12.44 -7.65
N GLY A 126 12.78 13.59 -8.21
CA GLY A 126 13.56 14.36 -9.17
C GLY A 126 14.09 15.64 -8.53
N ARG A 127 13.93 16.78 -9.22
CA ARG A 127 14.51 18.04 -8.77
C ARG A 127 13.69 18.66 -7.61
N PRO A 128 14.33 19.09 -6.51
CA PRO A 128 13.68 20.01 -5.58
C PRO A 128 13.43 21.36 -6.27
N LYS A 129 12.35 22.03 -5.86
CA LYS A 129 11.92 23.36 -6.29
C LYS A 129 11.44 24.12 -5.07
N GLU A 130 11.68 25.42 -5.01
CA GLU A 130 11.19 26.28 -3.94
C GLU A 130 10.54 27.50 -4.59
N VAL A 131 9.34 27.86 -4.13
CA VAL A 131 8.50 28.89 -4.76
C VAL A 131 7.85 29.71 -3.65
N GLU A 132 7.91 31.03 -3.81
CA GLU A 132 7.20 32.00 -2.97
C GLU A 132 5.85 32.34 -3.63
N LEU A 133 4.77 32.35 -2.85
CA LEU A 133 3.40 32.59 -3.30
C LEU A 133 2.70 33.60 -2.39
N VAL A 134 1.88 34.48 -2.99
CA VAL A 134 0.91 35.28 -2.25
C VAL A 134 -0.45 34.57 -2.30
N LYS A 135 -1.06 34.28 -1.14
CA LYS A 135 -2.40 33.69 -1.07
C LYS A 135 -3.47 34.76 -1.31
N SER A 136 -3.63 35.18 -2.57
CA SER A 136 -4.56 36.24 -2.96
C SER A 136 -6.05 35.89 -2.77
N ASP A 137 -6.36 34.61 -2.62
CA ASP A 137 -7.72 34.08 -2.50
C ASP A 137 -7.78 32.91 -1.50
N ASP A 138 -8.98 32.52 -1.08
CA ASP A 138 -9.17 31.60 0.06
C ASP A 138 -8.73 30.17 -0.28
N ALA A 139 -8.87 29.78 -1.56
CA ALA A 139 -8.40 28.52 -2.10
C ALA A 139 -7.25 28.73 -3.10
N LEU A 140 -6.16 27.98 -2.93
CA LEU A 140 -5.02 27.99 -3.87
C LEU A 140 -5.35 27.32 -5.23
N GLY A 141 -6.41 26.52 -5.28
CA GLY A 141 -6.78 25.68 -6.42
C GLY A 141 -6.00 24.38 -6.52
N LEU A 142 -5.62 23.80 -5.38
CA LEU A 142 -4.91 22.52 -5.28
C LEU A 142 -5.84 21.42 -4.78
N THR A 143 -5.70 20.23 -5.35
CA THR A 143 -6.24 18.99 -4.78
C THR A 143 -5.08 18.09 -4.36
N ILE A 144 -5.02 17.75 -3.08
CA ILE A 144 -3.90 16.99 -2.50
C ILE A 144 -4.29 15.52 -2.31
N THR A 145 -3.33 14.63 -2.54
CA THR A 145 -3.41 13.19 -2.26
C THR A 145 -2.09 12.74 -1.62
N ASP A 146 -2.00 11.51 -1.12
CA ASP A 146 -0.72 10.95 -0.68
C ASP A 146 -0.51 9.51 -1.14
N ASN A 147 0.65 8.97 -0.81
CA ASN A 147 1.12 7.66 -1.25
C ASN A 147 0.92 6.54 -0.20
N GLY A 148 0.17 6.78 0.88
CA GLY A 148 0.06 5.86 2.02
C GLY A 148 1.38 5.62 2.80
N ALA A 149 2.45 6.35 2.45
CA ALA A 149 3.81 6.16 2.97
C ALA A 149 4.50 7.49 3.34
N GLY A 150 3.71 8.53 3.63
CA GLY A 150 4.17 9.80 4.21
C GLY A 150 4.60 10.88 3.21
N TYR A 151 4.28 10.77 1.91
CA TYR A 151 4.46 11.86 0.94
C TYR A 151 3.12 12.29 0.33
N ALA A 152 2.68 13.51 0.69
CA ALA A 152 1.59 14.20 0.04
C ALA A 152 2.05 14.90 -1.25
N PHE A 153 1.23 14.87 -2.30
CA PHE A 153 1.53 15.47 -3.61
C PHE A 153 0.28 16.03 -4.30
N ILE A 154 0.51 16.90 -5.28
CA ILE A 154 -0.54 17.57 -6.06
C ILE A 154 -1.19 16.58 -7.03
N LYS A 155 -2.47 16.22 -6.82
CA LYS A 155 -3.24 15.35 -7.72
C LYS A 155 -3.95 16.15 -8.82
N ARG A 156 -4.41 17.36 -8.52
CA ARG A 156 -5.04 18.28 -9.48
C ARG A 156 -4.64 19.73 -9.17
N ILE A 157 -4.56 20.53 -10.23
CA ILE A 157 -4.52 22.00 -10.18
C ILE A 157 -5.79 22.48 -10.89
N LYS A 158 -6.52 23.41 -10.28
CA LYS A 158 -7.75 23.99 -10.84
C LYS A 158 -7.39 25.09 -11.84
N GLU A 159 -7.91 25.00 -13.06
CA GLU A 159 -7.73 26.01 -14.10
C GLU A 159 -8.13 27.43 -13.62
N GLY A 160 -7.33 28.43 -13.97
CA GLY A 160 -7.53 29.83 -13.59
C GLY A 160 -7.24 30.17 -12.12
N SER A 161 -6.78 29.21 -11.30
CA SER A 161 -6.47 29.40 -9.88
C SER A 161 -5.20 30.23 -9.60
N ILE A 162 -4.75 30.28 -8.34
CA ILE A 162 -3.48 30.91 -7.96
C ILE A 162 -2.32 30.08 -8.50
N VAL A 163 -2.33 28.76 -8.26
CA VAL A 163 -1.22 27.87 -8.62
C VAL A 163 -1.15 27.59 -10.12
N ASP A 164 -2.29 27.55 -10.83
CA ASP A 164 -2.35 27.35 -12.28
C ASP A 164 -1.52 28.39 -13.07
N LYS A 165 -1.39 29.60 -12.52
CA LYS A 165 -0.61 30.71 -13.10
C LYS A 165 0.91 30.56 -12.85
N ILE A 166 1.35 29.53 -12.15
CA ILE A 166 2.74 29.32 -11.72
C ILE A 166 3.30 28.06 -12.42
N PRO A 167 3.92 28.19 -13.61
CA PRO A 167 4.28 27.05 -14.48
C PRO A 167 5.35 26.10 -13.91
N HIS A 168 5.92 26.43 -12.76
CA HIS A 168 6.91 25.62 -12.05
C HIS A 168 6.28 24.64 -11.05
N ILE A 169 5.02 24.84 -10.67
CA ILE A 169 4.24 23.93 -9.83
C ILE A 169 3.40 23.05 -10.74
N GLN A 170 3.50 21.72 -10.57
CA GLN A 170 2.96 20.74 -11.51
C GLN A 170 2.27 19.58 -10.78
N VAL A 171 1.28 18.97 -11.44
CA VAL A 171 0.66 17.73 -10.98
C VAL A 171 1.75 16.65 -10.81
N GLY A 172 1.73 15.95 -9.68
CA GLY A 172 2.76 15.01 -9.25
C GLY A 172 3.88 15.61 -8.40
N ASP A 173 3.98 16.93 -8.25
CA ASP A 173 4.93 17.52 -7.30
C ASP A 173 4.58 17.12 -5.86
N HIS A 174 5.55 16.53 -5.16
CA HIS A 174 5.47 16.24 -3.73
C HIS A 174 5.73 17.50 -2.92
N ILE A 175 4.85 17.80 -1.97
CA ILE A 175 4.99 18.90 -1.02
C ILE A 175 5.90 18.44 0.12
N GLU A 176 7.17 18.83 0.10
CA GLU A 176 8.11 18.51 1.19
C GLU A 176 7.98 19.51 2.35
N ARG A 177 7.77 20.81 2.06
CA ARG A 177 7.69 21.86 3.09
C ARG A 177 6.73 22.99 2.77
N LEU A 178 6.22 23.62 3.84
CA LEU A 178 5.48 24.89 3.83
C LEU A 178 6.11 25.79 4.91
N ASP A 179 6.55 26.99 4.55
CA ASP A 179 7.25 27.95 5.44
C ASP A 179 8.37 27.30 6.30
N GLY A 180 9.12 26.38 5.70
CA GLY A 180 10.17 25.61 6.34
C GLY A 180 9.70 24.42 7.19
N GLN A 181 8.42 24.37 7.60
CA GLN A 181 7.81 23.24 8.29
C GLN A 181 7.83 21.99 7.39
N ASN A 182 8.32 20.87 7.92
CA ASN A 182 8.39 19.61 7.19
C ASN A 182 7.01 18.94 7.07
N MET A 183 6.61 18.60 5.84
CA MET A 183 5.38 17.87 5.52
C MET A 183 5.62 16.36 5.37
N VAL A 184 6.87 15.89 5.30
CA VAL A 184 7.18 14.46 5.24
C VAL A 184 6.67 13.74 6.50
N GLY A 185 5.89 12.68 6.27
CA GLY A 185 5.22 11.89 7.31
C GLY A 185 3.78 12.30 7.57
N LYS A 186 3.32 13.46 7.07
CA LYS A 186 1.92 13.89 7.18
C LYS A 186 1.03 13.22 6.14
N ARG A 187 -0.23 12.99 6.48
CA ARG A 187 -1.29 12.65 5.52
C ARG A 187 -1.68 13.87 4.69
N HIS A 188 -2.22 13.63 3.50
CA HIS A 188 -2.68 14.65 2.57
C HIS A 188 -3.69 15.65 3.19
N PHE A 189 -4.56 15.21 4.10
CA PHE A 189 -5.56 16.06 4.74
C PHE A 189 -4.94 17.05 5.73
N GLU A 190 -3.85 16.68 6.42
CA GLU A 190 -3.10 17.61 7.26
C GLU A 190 -2.43 18.69 6.41
N VAL A 191 -1.85 18.31 5.26
CA VAL A 191 -1.18 19.24 4.33
C VAL A 191 -2.21 20.17 3.69
N ALA A 192 -3.38 19.66 3.29
CA ALA A 192 -4.50 20.46 2.79
C ALA A 192 -5.03 21.43 3.86
N LYS A 193 -5.15 20.99 5.12
CA LYS A 193 -5.54 21.84 6.26
C LYS A 193 -4.55 22.98 6.49
N ILE A 194 -3.24 22.70 6.52
CA ILE A 194 -2.20 23.73 6.67
C ILE A 194 -2.28 24.75 5.52
N LEU A 195 -2.42 24.30 4.27
CA LEU A 195 -2.62 25.19 3.11
C LEU A 195 -3.91 26.05 3.20
N LYS A 196 -4.98 25.50 3.79
CA LYS A 196 -6.24 26.20 4.04
C LYS A 196 -6.10 27.26 5.15
N GLU A 197 -5.32 26.98 6.18
CA GLU A 197 -5.06 27.85 7.35
C GLU A 197 -4.12 29.04 7.08
N ILE A 198 -3.30 29.00 6.02
CA ILE A 198 -2.48 30.16 5.60
C ILE A 198 -3.39 31.41 5.42
N PRO A 199 -3.07 32.59 5.99
CA PRO A 199 -3.93 33.78 5.88
C PRO A 199 -4.06 34.32 4.45
N LYS A 200 -5.28 34.75 4.06
CA LYS A 200 -5.51 35.48 2.80
C LYS A 200 -4.69 36.78 2.81
N GLY A 201 -4.00 37.07 1.69
CA GLY A 201 -3.09 38.21 1.54
C GLY A 201 -1.68 38.01 2.11
N SER A 202 -1.40 36.90 2.81
CA SER A 202 -0.03 36.59 3.24
C SER A 202 0.82 36.01 2.12
N THR A 203 2.14 36.13 2.29
CA THR A 203 3.14 35.47 1.44
C THR A 203 3.66 34.24 2.17
N PHE A 204 3.80 33.11 1.48
CA PHE A 204 4.31 31.84 2.01
C PHE A 204 5.24 31.15 1.02
N THR A 205 6.13 30.30 1.50
CA THR A 205 7.07 29.51 0.69
C THR A 205 6.65 28.04 0.67
N ILE A 206 6.52 27.46 -0.53
CA ILE A 206 6.34 26.01 -0.73
C ILE A 206 7.62 25.39 -1.30
N ARG A 207 8.09 24.32 -0.67
CA ARG A 207 9.18 23.50 -1.20
C ARG A 207 8.62 22.19 -1.75
N LEU A 208 8.78 22.02 -3.06
CA LEU A 208 8.30 20.89 -3.84
C LEU A 208 9.45 19.97 -4.25
N VAL A 209 9.13 18.73 -4.60
CA VAL A 209 10.02 17.80 -5.31
C VAL A 209 9.26 17.22 -6.50
N GLU A 210 9.73 17.47 -7.72
CA GLU A 210 9.07 16.93 -8.91
C GLU A 210 9.39 15.44 -9.11
N PRO A 211 8.51 14.65 -9.76
CA PRO A 211 8.85 13.33 -10.25
C PRO A 211 10.03 13.39 -11.23
N LEU A 212 10.96 12.45 -11.10
CA LEU A 212 12.10 12.35 -12.02
C LEU A 212 11.59 12.03 -13.43
N LYS A 213 11.77 12.99 -14.35
CA LYS A 213 11.31 12.92 -15.74
C LYS A 213 12.31 12.14 -16.59
N SER A 214 11.82 11.31 -17.50
CA SER A 214 12.69 10.64 -18.49
C SER A 214 13.25 11.64 -19.51
N GLY A 215 14.55 11.57 -19.78
CA GLY A 215 15.16 12.25 -20.94
C GLY A 215 14.70 11.71 -22.30
N PHE A 216 13.98 10.58 -22.32
CA PHE A 216 13.49 9.90 -23.52
C PHE A 216 11.96 9.82 -23.58
N SER A 217 11.25 10.80 -22.99
CA SER A 217 9.78 10.84 -22.85
C SER A 217 8.96 10.72 -24.15
N ASN A 218 9.61 10.81 -25.32
CA ASN A 218 9.00 10.60 -26.64
C ASN A 218 9.15 9.17 -27.19
N ILE A 219 10.00 8.32 -26.59
CA ILE A 219 10.21 6.92 -27.01
C ILE A 219 9.19 6.04 -26.28
N GLY A 220 7.96 6.02 -26.81
CA GLY A 220 6.88 5.17 -26.29
C GLY A 220 7.23 3.69 -26.44
N VAL A 221 7.62 3.04 -25.34
CA VAL A 221 7.78 1.58 -25.27
C VAL A 221 6.43 0.93 -25.55
N LYS A 222 6.27 0.37 -26.74
CA LYS A 222 5.06 -0.39 -27.11
C LYS A 222 5.02 -1.67 -26.29
N THR A 223 4.19 -1.70 -25.26
CA THR A 223 3.82 -2.91 -24.52
C THR A 223 3.17 -3.91 -25.46
N LYS A 224 3.99 -4.77 -26.08
CA LYS A 224 3.49 -5.98 -26.75
C LYS A 224 2.77 -6.79 -25.68
N LYS A 225 1.48 -7.08 -25.88
CA LYS A 225 0.72 -7.97 -25.01
C LYS A 225 1.48 -9.29 -24.88
N GLY A 226 1.86 -9.65 -23.66
CA GLY A 226 2.45 -10.95 -23.36
C GLY A 226 1.47 -12.07 -23.65
N ALA A 227 1.97 -13.30 -23.67
CA ALA A 227 1.07 -14.45 -23.57
C ALA A 227 0.35 -14.37 -22.22
N LYS A 228 -0.98 -14.51 -22.21
CA LYS A 228 -1.79 -14.41 -20.99
C LYS A 228 -1.29 -15.40 -19.94
N THR A 229 -0.89 -14.89 -18.77
CA THR A 229 -0.99 -15.68 -17.54
C THR A 229 -2.47 -15.93 -17.26
N ASN A 230 -2.81 -17.15 -16.85
CA ASN A 230 -4.18 -17.66 -16.96
C ASN A 230 -5.00 -17.43 -15.68
N TYR A 231 -5.00 -16.18 -15.20
CA TYR A 231 -5.74 -15.73 -14.01
C TYR A 231 -7.19 -15.35 -14.37
N GLY A 232 -8.12 -16.21 -13.93
CA GLY A 232 -9.55 -15.96 -13.80
C GLY A 232 -10.28 -15.32 -14.98
N SER A 233 -11.21 -14.43 -14.65
CA SER A 233 -12.09 -13.70 -15.58
C SER A 233 -11.40 -12.54 -16.31
N GLY A 234 -10.19 -12.16 -15.87
CA GLY A 234 -9.54 -10.92 -16.26
C GLY A 234 -10.11 -9.66 -15.60
N LYS A 235 -11.07 -9.80 -14.66
CA LYS A 235 -11.57 -8.73 -13.77
C LYS A 235 -10.97 -8.76 -12.36
N GLU A 236 -10.13 -9.74 -12.04
CA GLU A 236 -9.53 -9.91 -10.72
C GLU A 236 -8.55 -8.77 -10.39
N THR A 237 -8.69 -8.20 -9.19
CA THR A 237 -7.75 -7.22 -8.61
C THR A 237 -7.23 -7.71 -7.26
N LEU A 238 -5.98 -7.40 -6.96
CA LEU A 238 -5.41 -7.45 -5.62
C LEU A 238 -5.80 -6.15 -4.92
N ARG A 239 -6.70 -6.21 -3.95
CA ARG A 239 -7.07 -5.06 -3.10
C ARG A 239 -6.27 -5.09 -1.81
N PHE A 240 -5.73 -3.95 -1.40
CA PHE A 240 -5.20 -3.73 -0.05
C PHE A 240 -6.34 -3.35 0.90
N LYS A 241 -6.41 -4.00 2.07
CA LYS A 241 -7.40 -3.74 3.11
C LYS A 241 -6.75 -2.95 4.26
N ALA A 242 -7.56 -2.14 4.96
CA ALA A 242 -7.11 -1.31 6.08
C ALA A 242 -6.54 -2.14 7.26
N ASP A 243 -6.89 -3.43 7.37
CA ASP A 243 -6.31 -4.35 8.36
C ASP A 243 -4.91 -4.90 7.98
N GLY A 244 -4.33 -4.41 6.87
CA GLY A 244 -3.01 -4.77 6.37
C GLY A 244 -2.97 -6.06 5.55
N LYS A 245 -4.10 -6.75 5.34
CA LYS A 245 -4.18 -7.88 4.40
C LYS A 245 -4.30 -7.38 2.95
N ALA A 246 -4.03 -8.28 2.01
CA ALA A 246 -4.42 -8.11 0.62
C ALA A 246 -5.19 -9.36 0.16
N GLU A 247 -6.27 -9.12 -0.57
CA GLU A 247 -7.22 -10.15 -1.00
C GLU A 247 -7.47 -10.01 -2.51
N ILE A 248 -7.80 -11.13 -3.17
CA ILE A 248 -8.17 -11.13 -4.58
C ILE A 248 -9.69 -10.98 -4.64
N GLU A 249 -10.16 -9.92 -5.27
CA GLU A 249 -11.59 -9.64 -5.49
C GLU A 249 -11.85 -9.47 -7.00
N GLU A 250 -13.11 -9.63 -7.44
CA GLU A 250 -13.50 -9.17 -8.77
C GLU A 250 -13.83 -7.68 -8.75
N ARG A 251 -13.44 -6.96 -9.81
CA ARG A 251 -13.72 -5.53 -9.96
C ARG A 251 -15.23 -5.26 -10.07
N ASP A 252 -15.77 -4.63 -9.03
CA ASP A 252 -17.12 -4.07 -9.00
C ASP A 252 -17.16 -2.68 -9.66
N ASP A 253 -17.77 -2.61 -10.83
CA ASP A 253 -17.92 -1.38 -11.61
C ASP A 253 -18.88 -0.36 -10.92
N VAL A 254 -19.78 -0.82 -10.03
CA VAL A 254 -20.71 0.02 -9.26
C VAL A 254 -19.99 0.70 -8.10
N MET A 255 -19.20 -0.06 -7.35
CA MET A 255 -18.31 0.49 -6.32
C MET A 255 -17.34 1.50 -6.94
N ASP A 256 -16.64 1.17 -8.03
CA ASP A 256 -15.69 2.09 -8.68
C ASP A 256 -16.32 3.45 -9.03
N ALA A 257 -17.54 3.45 -9.58
CA ALA A 257 -18.29 4.68 -9.86
C ALA A 257 -18.68 5.44 -8.57
N GLY A 258 -19.06 4.72 -7.51
CA GLY A 258 -19.29 5.28 -6.17
C GLY A 258 -18.04 5.94 -5.58
N LEU A 259 -16.87 5.31 -5.71
CA LEU A 259 -15.59 5.84 -5.22
C LEU A 259 -15.16 7.11 -5.96
N GLU A 260 -15.44 7.23 -7.26
CA GLU A 260 -15.20 8.47 -8.03
C GLU A 260 -16.14 9.61 -7.58
N LYS A 261 -17.42 9.31 -7.31
CA LYS A 261 -18.37 10.29 -6.77
C LYS A 261 -17.99 10.76 -5.37
N ILE A 262 -17.68 9.84 -4.44
CA ILE A 262 -17.21 10.19 -3.09
C ILE A 262 -15.94 11.05 -3.17
N ASN A 263 -14.96 10.68 -3.99
CA ASN A 263 -13.73 11.46 -4.17
C ASN A 263 -13.99 12.86 -4.77
N THR A 264 -15.00 13.01 -5.63
CA THR A 264 -15.39 14.31 -6.18
C THR A 264 -15.97 15.23 -5.10
N ILE A 265 -16.76 14.68 -4.16
CA ILE A 265 -17.28 15.43 -3.01
C ILE A 265 -16.15 15.81 -2.03
N LEU A 266 -15.30 14.85 -1.64
CA LEU A 266 -14.13 15.10 -0.78
C LEU A 266 -13.20 16.18 -1.38
N GLU A 267 -13.03 16.19 -2.70
CA GLU A 267 -12.26 17.20 -3.41
C GLU A 267 -12.91 18.59 -3.33
N ASN A 268 -14.22 18.68 -3.51
CA ASN A 268 -14.95 19.94 -3.46
C ASN A 268 -14.96 20.59 -2.06
N PHE A 269 -15.15 19.79 -0.99
CA PHE A 269 -15.33 20.30 0.38
C PHE A 269 -14.00 20.44 1.16
N LEU A 270 -13.06 19.51 0.96
CA LEU A 270 -11.84 19.40 1.76
C LEU A 270 -10.55 19.66 0.95
N GLY A 271 -10.63 19.69 -0.40
CA GLY A 271 -9.45 19.83 -1.27
C GLY A 271 -8.57 18.58 -1.32
N ILE A 272 -9.15 17.41 -1.00
CA ILE A 272 -8.43 16.13 -0.91
C ILE A 272 -8.99 15.10 -1.88
N ASN A 273 -8.21 14.07 -2.19
CA ASN A 273 -8.66 12.94 -2.99
C ASN A 273 -7.91 11.68 -2.51
N ASP A 274 -8.58 10.82 -1.76
CA ASP A 274 -8.03 9.58 -1.18
C ASP A 274 -8.97 8.40 -1.50
N SER A 275 -8.45 7.43 -2.23
CA SER A 275 -9.17 6.23 -2.67
C SER A 275 -9.34 5.19 -1.55
N GLU A 276 -8.46 5.19 -0.55
CA GLU A 276 -8.59 4.34 0.65
C GLU A 276 -9.68 4.89 1.57
N LEU A 277 -9.65 6.20 1.86
CA LEU A 277 -10.71 6.88 2.62
C LEU A 277 -12.09 6.70 1.98
N ALA A 278 -12.18 6.91 0.66
CA ALA A 278 -13.44 6.69 -0.07
C ALA A 278 -13.90 5.22 -0.03
N SER A 279 -12.97 4.25 0.00
CA SER A 279 -13.30 2.83 0.14
C SER A 279 -13.85 2.52 1.53
N GLN A 280 -13.24 3.07 2.59
CA GLN A 280 -13.73 2.90 3.96
C GLN A 280 -15.12 3.53 4.13
N ILE A 281 -15.36 4.72 3.56
CA ILE A 281 -16.68 5.39 3.51
C ILE A 281 -17.72 4.51 2.80
N TRP A 282 -17.38 3.92 1.64
CA TRP A 282 -18.26 3.01 0.90
C TRP A 282 -18.56 1.71 1.67
N GLU A 283 -17.55 1.13 2.32
CA GLU A 283 -17.70 -0.07 3.17
C GLU A 283 -18.58 0.22 4.41
N LYS A 284 -18.44 1.38 5.07
CA LYS A 284 -19.29 1.80 6.21
C LYS A 284 -20.77 2.01 5.83
N ALA A 285 -21.05 2.36 4.58
CA ALA A 285 -22.41 2.50 4.06
C ALA A 285 -23.10 1.16 3.73
N GLN A 286 -22.43 0.01 3.84
CA GLN A 286 -23.03 -1.29 3.54
C GLN A 286 -24.07 -1.68 4.61
N GLY A 287 -25.20 -2.24 4.17
CA GLY A 287 -26.30 -2.63 5.07
C GLY A 287 -27.05 -1.47 5.74
N LYS A 288 -26.82 -0.22 5.33
CA LYS A 288 -27.55 0.98 5.79
C LYS A 288 -28.71 1.29 4.86
N GLU A 289 -29.83 1.81 5.40
CA GLU A 289 -31.04 2.10 4.63
C GLU A 289 -31.27 3.61 4.43
N ASN A 290 -30.78 4.46 5.35
CA ASN A 290 -30.91 5.91 5.27
C ASN A 290 -29.66 6.66 5.75
N SER A 291 -29.65 7.99 5.58
CA SER A 291 -28.51 8.86 5.92
C SER A 291 -28.23 8.96 7.42
N MET A 292 -29.21 8.73 8.30
CA MET A 292 -29.03 8.72 9.75
C MET A 292 -28.28 7.45 10.19
N ASP A 293 -28.70 6.26 9.71
CA ASP A 293 -27.98 5.00 9.99
C ASP A 293 -26.54 5.06 9.48
N PHE A 294 -26.29 5.83 8.41
CA PHE A 294 -24.98 6.04 7.82
C PHE A 294 -24.14 7.03 8.62
N ALA A 295 -24.70 8.16 9.05
CA ALA A 295 -24.03 9.09 9.98
C ALA A 295 -23.57 8.36 11.25
N GLU A 296 -24.47 7.62 11.89
CA GLU A 296 -24.15 6.79 13.06
C GLU A 296 -23.06 5.73 12.76
N ALA A 297 -22.93 5.26 11.52
CA ALA A 297 -21.87 4.31 11.11
C ALA A 297 -20.49 4.96 10.95
N ILE A 298 -20.46 6.24 10.59
CA ILE A 298 -19.25 7.05 10.47
C ILE A 298 -18.80 7.46 11.87
N ASP A 299 -19.71 7.99 12.69
CA ASP A 299 -19.43 8.47 14.05
C ASP A 299 -18.97 7.32 14.97
N ASN A 300 -19.56 6.12 14.86
CA ASN A 300 -19.09 4.93 15.56
C ASN A 300 -17.87 4.27 14.86
N SER A 301 -16.89 5.07 14.41
CA SER A 301 -15.68 4.57 13.76
C SER A 301 -14.52 5.56 13.74
N ASP A 302 -13.34 5.08 13.32
CA ASP A 302 -12.14 5.89 13.13
C ASP A 302 -12.31 7.03 12.09
N LEU A 303 -13.45 7.08 11.37
CA LEU A 303 -13.81 8.19 10.49
C LEU A 303 -14.38 9.41 11.23
N GLU A 304 -14.72 9.31 12.53
CA GLU A 304 -15.13 10.44 13.38
C GLU A 304 -14.05 11.55 13.41
N GLU A 305 -12.75 11.17 13.38
CA GLU A 305 -11.62 12.12 13.42
C GLU A 305 -11.64 13.13 12.25
N PHE A 306 -12.27 12.80 11.13
CA PHE A 306 -12.39 13.71 9.98
C PHE A 306 -13.41 14.83 10.20
N GLY A 307 -14.31 14.72 11.17
CA GLY A 307 -15.28 15.77 11.53
C GLY A 307 -16.17 16.20 10.37
N PHE A 308 -16.67 15.25 9.59
CA PHE A 308 -17.57 15.52 8.47
C PHE A 308 -18.87 16.21 8.96
N THR A 309 -19.39 17.19 8.21
CA THR A 309 -20.65 17.86 8.54
C THR A 309 -21.86 17.07 8.05
N ASP A 310 -23.02 17.26 8.68
CA ASP A 310 -24.30 16.65 8.31
C ASP A 310 -24.58 16.78 6.80
N ASP A 311 -24.41 17.98 6.23
CA ASP A 311 -24.57 18.26 4.80
C ASP A 311 -23.65 17.38 3.92
N LEU A 312 -22.40 17.20 4.34
CA LEU A 312 -21.39 16.41 3.64
C LEU A 312 -21.69 14.90 3.73
N ILE A 313 -22.17 14.43 4.90
CA ILE A 313 -22.66 13.06 5.08
C ILE A 313 -23.90 12.80 4.19
N ILE A 314 -24.81 13.76 4.08
CA ILE A 314 -25.99 13.68 3.21
C ILE A 314 -25.59 13.64 1.72
N GLU A 315 -24.65 14.48 1.27
CA GLU A 315 -24.14 14.43 -0.12
C GLU A 315 -23.43 13.10 -0.43
N ILE A 316 -22.58 12.61 0.49
CA ILE A 316 -21.91 11.31 0.35
C ILE A 316 -22.94 10.17 0.28
N TRP A 317 -23.97 10.19 1.12
CA TRP A 317 -25.07 9.22 1.08
C TRP A 317 -25.84 9.26 -0.25
N GLY A 318 -26.10 10.47 -0.78
CA GLY A 318 -26.68 10.68 -2.11
C GLY A 318 -25.84 10.04 -3.21
N ALA A 319 -24.53 10.31 -3.24
CA ALA A 319 -23.59 9.71 -4.20
C ALA A 319 -23.56 8.17 -4.14
N ILE A 320 -23.59 7.60 -2.93
CA ILE A 320 -23.58 6.15 -2.71
C ILE A 320 -24.89 5.52 -3.18
N THR A 321 -26.04 6.12 -2.88
CA THR A 321 -27.37 5.62 -3.27
C THR A 321 -27.66 5.79 -4.77
N ASP A 322 -27.13 6.83 -5.41
CA ASP A 322 -27.14 6.97 -6.87
C ASP A 322 -26.31 5.87 -7.55
N ALA A 323 -25.05 5.68 -7.13
CA ALA A 323 -24.17 4.67 -7.71
C ALA A 323 -24.78 3.27 -7.60
N ARG A 324 -25.30 2.90 -6.41
CA ARG A 324 -26.03 1.63 -6.18
C ARG A 324 -27.26 1.44 -7.09
N ALA A 325 -27.84 2.53 -7.58
CA ALA A 325 -28.97 2.51 -8.49
C ALA A 325 -28.58 2.66 -9.98
N GLY A 326 -27.28 2.63 -10.31
CA GLY A 326 -26.77 2.79 -11.68
C GLY A 326 -26.92 4.22 -12.24
N ARG A 327 -26.95 5.23 -11.36
CA ARG A 327 -26.94 6.66 -11.69
C ARG A 327 -25.62 7.31 -11.33
#